data_AF-A0A9X0CFW7-F1
#
_entry.id   AF-A0A9X0CFW7-F1
#
_cell.length_a   1.000
_cell.length_b   1.000
_cell.length_c   1.000
_cell.angle_alpha   90.00
_cell.angle_beta   90.00
_cell.angle_gamma   90.00
#
_symmetry.space_group_name_H-M   'P 1'
#
loop_
_entity.id
_entity.type
_entity.pdbx_description
1 polymer ?
#
loop_
_entity_poly.entity_id
_entity_poly.type
_entity_poly.pdbx_seq_one_letter_code
_entity_poly.pdbx_strand_id
1 'polypeptide(L)'
;MDANLLEDVTISTNESSCERRKRSAVNRSSSEVDDCLEYRYKCPDQVRISWLQAAPFVYEASSNDNKSDEEHTENMKGIFPEVVTRAIARCCKIFAGTIPQIRFLERASNLTTLRRDLLRGKADMIIPVHNDEEKYGGSLPYVKILDSPGVILIVPHRQPIKEWKLVLNAVLGTWPVVLIALLMSSIAGVVMWVLVSITICCKKNVVQYLSKF
;
A
#
# COMPACT_ATOMS: atom_id res chain seq x y z
N MET A 1 26.52 -47.38 -57.86
CA MET A 1 25.96 -46.29 -57.04
C MET A 1 27.05 -45.24 -56.88
N ASP A 2 27.41 -44.63 -58.02
CA ASP A 2 27.56 -43.20 -58.36
C ASP A 2 27.67 -42.17 -57.21
N ALA A 3 28.31 -41.00 -57.32
CA ALA A 3 29.33 -40.38 -58.16
C ALA A 3 29.58 -38.94 -57.60
N ASN A 4 30.85 -38.52 -57.48
CA ASN A 4 31.46 -37.18 -57.67
C ASN A 4 30.88 -35.81 -57.19
N LEU A 5 31.81 -35.00 -56.63
CA LEU A 5 32.17 -33.55 -56.80
C LEU A 5 31.36 -32.36 -56.22
N LEU A 6 32.13 -31.43 -55.57
CA LEU A 6 32.15 -29.94 -55.51
C LEU A 6 30.87 -29.14 -55.90
N GLU A 7 30.45 -28.03 -55.27
CA GLU A 7 31.18 -26.77 -54.92
C GLU A 7 30.28 -25.80 -54.10
N ASP A 8 30.92 -24.98 -53.24
CA ASP A 8 30.64 -23.61 -52.73
C ASP A 8 29.22 -22.98 -52.61
N VAL A 9 28.85 -22.49 -51.41
CA VAL A 9 28.31 -21.11 -51.20
C VAL A 9 28.62 -20.64 -49.76
N THR A 10 29.49 -19.62 -49.71
CA THR A 10 29.82 -18.68 -48.63
C THR A 10 28.69 -18.22 -47.67
N ILE A 11 28.95 -18.26 -46.35
CA ILE A 11 28.41 -17.30 -45.36
C ILE A 11 29.60 -16.77 -44.55
N SER A 12 29.99 -15.53 -44.83
CA SER A 12 31.03 -14.81 -44.09
C SER A 12 30.57 -14.55 -42.65
N THR A 13 31.12 -15.29 -41.71
CA THR A 13 31.08 -14.96 -40.28
C THR A 13 32.01 -13.76 -40.03
N ASN A 14 31.45 -12.55 -40.09
CA ASN A 14 32.12 -11.37 -39.54
C ASN A 14 32.02 -11.43 -38.02
N GLU A 15 32.93 -12.20 -37.41
CA GLU A 15 33.11 -12.26 -35.98
C GLU A 15 33.56 -10.87 -35.48
N SER A 16 32.68 -10.18 -34.77
CA SER A 16 33.00 -8.87 -34.21
C SER A 16 34.17 -8.98 -33.22
N SER A 17 35.05 -7.97 -33.25
CA SER A 17 36.27 -7.83 -32.44
C SER A 17 36.09 -7.99 -30.92
N CYS A 18 34.84 -7.97 -30.43
CA CYS A 18 34.50 -8.10 -29.01
C CYS A 18 34.52 -9.54 -28.46
N GLU A 19 34.29 -10.58 -29.27
CA GLU A 19 34.34 -11.97 -28.79
C GLU A 19 35.76 -12.37 -28.35
N ARG A 20 36.79 -11.83 -29.02
CA ARG A 20 38.19 -12.11 -28.65
C ARG A 20 38.59 -11.53 -27.30
N ARG A 21 37.99 -10.42 -26.84
CA ARG A 21 38.37 -9.79 -25.55
C ARG A 21 37.77 -10.48 -24.34
N LYS A 22 36.62 -11.15 -24.46
CA LYS A 22 36.00 -11.89 -23.36
C LYS A 22 36.83 -13.07 -22.86
N ARG A 23 37.62 -13.71 -23.74
CA ARG A 23 38.54 -14.80 -23.31
C ARG A 23 39.77 -14.33 -22.54
N SER A 24 40.13 -13.04 -22.59
CA SER A 24 41.29 -12.50 -21.84
C SER A 24 40.93 -11.87 -20.50
N ALA A 25 39.65 -11.63 -20.20
CA ALA A 25 39.22 -11.02 -18.94
C ALA A 25 38.82 -12.06 -17.88
N VAL A 26 39.57 -13.15 -17.76
CA VAL A 26 39.57 -13.97 -16.54
C VAL A 26 40.69 -13.42 -15.67
N ASN A 27 40.33 -12.55 -14.72
CA ASN A 27 41.14 -11.99 -13.62
C ASN A 27 41.22 -10.45 -13.60
N ARG A 28 40.12 -9.76 -13.29
CA ARG A 28 40.19 -8.62 -12.36
C ARG A 28 38.82 -8.23 -11.78
N SER A 29 38.78 -8.16 -10.46
CA SER A 29 37.75 -7.49 -9.66
C SER A 29 37.81 -5.97 -9.87
N SER A 30 36.64 -5.33 -9.92
CA SER A 30 36.29 -3.93 -9.60
C SER A 30 35.50 -3.25 -10.73
N SER A 31 34.23 -2.95 -10.44
CA SER A 31 33.46 -1.79 -10.94
C SER A 31 33.98 -1.09 -12.22
N GLU A 32 33.69 -1.66 -13.39
CA GLU A 32 33.73 -0.93 -14.64
C GLU A 32 32.38 -1.10 -15.33
N VAL A 33 31.73 0.03 -15.59
CA VAL A 33 30.54 0.10 -16.45
C VAL A 33 31.01 -0.38 -17.83
N ASP A 34 30.49 -1.52 -18.27
CA ASP A 34 30.82 -2.17 -19.54
C ASP A 34 30.62 -1.19 -20.72
N ASP A 35 31.73 -0.62 -21.22
CA ASP A 35 31.83 0.31 -22.34
C ASP A 35 31.66 -0.41 -23.70
N CYS A 36 30.70 -1.33 -23.78
CA CYS A 36 30.37 -2.10 -24.98
C CYS A 36 28.91 -1.94 -25.43
N LEU A 37 28.13 -1.08 -24.78
CA LEU A 37 26.76 -0.76 -25.18
C LEU A 37 26.73 0.57 -25.95
N GLU A 38 27.25 0.58 -27.18
CA GLU A 38 26.85 1.60 -28.15
C GLU A 38 25.42 1.31 -28.65
N TYR A 39 24.45 1.34 -27.73
CA TYR A 39 23.05 1.45 -28.10
C TYR A 39 22.88 2.88 -28.61
N ARG A 40 22.63 3.05 -29.92
CA ARG A 40 22.03 4.28 -30.41
C ARG A 40 20.62 4.38 -29.82
N TYR A 41 20.52 4.95 -28.63
CA TYR A 41 19.25 5.25 -27.99
C TYR A 41 18.56 6.34 -28.81
N LYS A 42 17.60 5.93 -29.66
CA LYS A 42 16.70 6.86 -30.31
C LYS A 42 15.59 7.21 -29.33
N CYS A 43 15.48 8.48 -28.98
CA CYS A 43 14.32 8.97 -28.26
C CYS A 43 13.19 9.26 -29.26
N PRO A 44 11.96 8.77 -28.99
CA PRO A 44 10.80 9.09 -29.79
C PRO A 44 10.41 10.56 -29.57
N ASP A 45 9.77 11.21 -30.53
CA ASP A 45 9.30 12.60 -30.37
C ASP A 45 8.11 12.70 -29.41
N GLN A 46 7.33 11.63 -29.30
CA GLN A 46 6.16 11.55 -28.43
C GLN A 46 6.13 10.21 -27.68
N VAL A 47 5.79 10.27 -26.39
CA VAL A 47 5.58 9.09 -25.54
C VAL A 47 4.16 9.12 -24.99
N ARG A 48 3.37 8.10 -25.28
CA ARG A 48 1.98 7.96 -24.79
C ARG A 48 1.94 6.95 -23.65
N ILE A 49 1.46 7.39 -22.51
CA ILE A 49 1.41 6.58 -21.30
C ILE A 49 -0.04 6.34 -20.93
N SER A 50 -0.49 5.08 -20.96
CA SER A 50 -1.81 4.73 -20.44
C SER A 50 -1.73 4.47 -18.94
N TRP A 51 -2.76 4.87 -18.20
CA TRP A 51 -2.71 4.77 -16.75
C TRP A 51 -4.00 4.28 -16.10
N LEU A 52 -3.84 3.68 -14.92
CA LEU A 52 -4.92 3.21 -14.07
C LEU A 52 -4.89 3.93 -12.72
N GLN A 53 -6.05 4.22 -12.16
CA GLN A 53 -6.16 4.91 -10.88
C GLN A 53 -5.66 4.03 -9.72
N ALA A 54 -4.64 4.50 -9.01
CA ALA A 54 -4.05 3.85 -7.85
C ALA A 54 -3.38 4.89 -6.93
N ALA A 55 -4.14 5.47 -6.01
CA ALA A 55 -3.60 6.38 -5.00
C ALA A 55 -2.68 5.63 -4.02
N PRO A 56 -1.59 6.26 -3.51
CA PRO A 56 -1.14 7.63 -3.74
C PRO A 56 -0.26 7.80 -4.99
N PHE A 57 -0.12 6.76 -5.80
CA PHE A 57 0.87 6.70 -6.86
C PHE A 57 0.49 7.45 -8.14
N VAL A 58 -0.75 7.26 -8.60
CA VAL A 58 -1.37 7.96 -9.73
C VAL A 58 -2.86 8.11 -9.45
N TYR A 59 -3.40 9.32 -9.50
CA TYR A 59 -4.81 9.59 -9.29
C TYR A 59 -5.25 10.85 -10.04
N GLU A 60 -6.54 10.94 -10.33
CA GLU A 60 -7.10 12.17 -10.89
C GLU A 60 -7.32 13.17 -9.75
N ALA A 61 -6.76 14.37 -9.87
CA ALA A 61 -7.04 15.47 -8.99
C ALA A 61 -8.37 16.10 -9.37
N SER A 62 -9.25 16.28 -8.40
CA SER A 62 -10.48 17.03 -8.59
C SER A 62 -10.12 18.48 -8.90
N SER A 63 -10.66 19.01 -9.99
CA SER A 63 -10.37 20.33 -10.57
C SER A 63 -10.78 21.54 -9.69
N ASN A 64 -10.91 21.36 -8.39
CA ASN A 64 -11.32 22.39 -7.43
C ASN A 64 -10.15 23.22 -6.89
N ASP A 65 -8.90 22.87 -7.25
CA ASP A 65 -7.74 23.70 -6.96
C ASP A 65 -7.60 24.75 -8.07
N ASN A 66 -8.07 25.96 -7.81
CA ASN A 66 -7.82 27.14 -8.64
C ASN A 66 -6.33 27.47 -8.68
N LYS A 67 -5.57 26.77 -9.53
CA LYS A 67 -4.22 27.15 -9.89
C LYS A 67 -4.06 27.06 -11.40
N SER A 68 -4.52 28.13 -12.05
CA SER A 68 -3.93 28.59 -13.29
C SER A 68 -2.44 28.83 -13.02
N ASP A 69 -1.57 28.10 -13.70
CA ASP A 69 -0.50 28.67 -14.52
C ASP A 69 0.37 27.53 -15.06
N GLU A 70 0.51 27.55 -16.40
CA GLU A 70 1.52 26.86 -17.21
C GLU A 70 1.33 25.35 -17.52
N GLU A 71 0.67 25.15 -18.67
CA GLU A 71 1.04 24.23 -19.75
C GLU A 71 1.00 22.71 -19.47
N HIS A 72 -0.10 22.09 -19.95
CA HIS A 72 -0.26 20.64 -20.16
C HIS A 72 -0.29 19.74 -18.92
N THR A 73 -0.97 20.15 -17.84
CA THR A 73 -1.36 19.20 -16.80
C THR A 73 -2.78 18.70 -17.04
N GLU A 74 -2.86 17.61 -17.81
CA GLU A 74 -3.96 16.65 -17.73
C GLU A 74 -4.24 16.37 -16.24
N ASN A 75 -5.51 16.18 -15.85
CA ASN A 75 -6.00 16.13 -14.45
C ASN A 75 -5.36 15.05 -13.55
N MET A 76 -4.26 14.42 -13.94
CA MET A 76 -3.54 13.35 -13.28
C MET A 76 -2.43 13.89 -12.36
N LYS A 77 -2.52 13.62 -11.06
CA LYS A 77 -1.49 13.87 -10.04
C LYS A 77 -0.96 12.54 -9.48
N GLY A 78 0.23 12.55 -8.89
CA GLY A 78 0.83 11.38 -8.25
C GLY A 78 2.36 11.37 -8.31
N ILE A 79 2.99 10.41 -7.64
CA ILE A 79 4.46 10.28 -7.63
C ILE A 79 4.99 9.71 -8.95
N PHE A 80 4.30 8.75 -9.57
CA PHE A 80 4.78 8.15 -10.81
C PHE A 80 4.84 9.11 -11.99
N PRO A 81 3.82 9.94 -12.30
CA PRO A 81 3.94 10.87 -13.42
C PRO A 81 5.12 11.83 -13.28
N GLU A 82 5.38 12.32 -12.08
CA GLU A 82 6.51 13.24 -11.85
C GLU A 82 7.85 12.54 -12.06
N VAL A 83 8.02 11.35 -11.48
CA VAL A 83 9.26 10.57 -11.57
C VAL A 83 9.50 10.07 -12.99
N VAL A 84 8.48 9.54 -13.66
CA VAL A 84 8.58 9.01 -15.02
C VAL A 84 8.89 10.13 -16.00
N THR A 85 8.22 11.27 -15.90
CA THR A 85 8.48 12.42 -16.77
C THR A 85 9.90 12.96 -16.59
N ARG A 86 10.37 13.07 -15.35
CA ARG A 86 11.74 13.49 -15.05
C ARG A 86 12.77 12.48 -15.55
N ALA A 87 12.50 11.19 -15.40
CA ALA A 87 13.39 10.12 -15.87
C ALA A 87 13.51 10.12 -17.39
N ILE A 88 12.39 10.15 -18.12
CA ILE A 88 12.37 10.18 -19.58
C ILE A 88 13.05 11.44 -20.11
N ALA A 89 12.72 12.62 -19.55
CA ALA A 89 13.33 13.88 -19.95
C ALA A 89 14.86 13.86 -19.74
N ARG A 90 15.33 13.32 -18.60
CA ARG A 90 16.76 13.23 -18.30
C ARG A 90 17.48 12.26 -19.22
N CYS A 91 16.93 11.07 -19.43
CA CYS A 91 17.50 10.08 -20.35
C CYS A 91 17.59 10.63 -21.77
N CYS A 92 16.51 11.20 -22.30
CA CYS A 92 16.50 11.70 -23.67
C CYS A 92 17.37 12.93 -23.88
N LYS A 93 17.46 13.81 -22.88
CA LYS A 93 18.41 14.93 -22.92
C LYS A 93 19.87 14.46 -22.96
N ILE A 94 20.21 13.38 -22.25
CA ILE A 94 21.58 12.84 -22.22
C ILE A 94 21.93 12.14 -23.53
N PHE A 95 21.03 11.30 -24.05
CA PHE A 95 21.35 10.44 -25.20
C PHE A 95 21.03 11.05 -26.57
N ALA A 96 19.97 11.84 -26.67
CA ALA A 96 19.47 12.39 -27.95
C ALA A 96 19.50 13.92 -28.02
N GLY A 97 19.75 14.61 -26.89
CA GLY A 97 19.76 16.08 -26.82
C GLY A 97 18.37 16.72 -26.92
N THR A 98 17.31 15.93 -27.09
CA THR A 98 15.91 16.38 -27.22
C THR A 98 15.07 15.86 -26.05
N ILE A 99 13.98 16.58 -25.74
CA ILE A 99 13.02 16.16 -24.72
C ILE A 99 11.73 15.76 -25.44
N PRO A 100 11.23 14.54 -25.26
CA PRO A 100 10.02 14.08 -25.92
C PRO A 100 8.76 14.72 -25.32
N GLN A 101 7.70 14.86 -26.11
CA GLN A 101 6.38 15.19 -25.59
C GLN A 101 5.76 13.97 -24.91
N ILE A 102 5.63 14.03 -23.59
CA ILE A 102 4.99 12.97 -22.81
C ILE A 102 3.51 13.33 -22.66
N ARG A 103 2.62 12.42 -23.09
CA ARG A 103 1.17 12.56 -22.96
C ARG A 103 0.60 11.41 -22.17
N PHE A 104 -0.20 11.71 -21.15
CA PHE A 104 -0.93 10.69 -20.41
C PHE A 104 -2.29 10.52 -21.08
N LEU A 105 -2.61 9.29 -21.44
CA LEU A 105 -3.87 8.99 -22.09
C LEU A 105 -5.04 9.11 -21.09
N GLU A 106 -6.26 8.92 -21.57
CA GLU A 106 -7.42 8.86 -20.68
C GLU A 106 -7.29 7.70 -19.67
N ARG A 107 -7.85 7.90 -18.47
CA ARG A 107 -7.87 6.88 -17.42
C ARG A 107 -8.44 5.56 -17.95
N ALA A 108 -7.66 4.49 -17.86
CA ALA A 108 -8.15 3.14 -18.11
C ALA A 108 -9.17 2.72 -17.05
N SER A 109 -10.23 2.03 -17.47
CA SER A 109 -11.22 1.50 -16.52
C SER A 109 -10.72 0.27 -15.77
N ASN A 110 -9.89 -0.56 -16.41
CA ASN A 110 -9.41 -1.83 -15.87
C ASN A 110 -7.98 -2.16 -16.35
N LEU A 111 -7.34 -3.13 -15.69
CA LEU A 111 -6.02 -3.62 -16.12
C LEU A 111 -6.05 -4.27 -17.51
N THR A 112 -7.16 -4.93 -17.87
CA THR A 112 -7.33 -5.56 -19.19
C THR A 112 -7.36 -4.53 -20.32
N THR A 113 -7.99 -3.36 -20.11
CA THR A 113 -7.98 -2.27 -21.10
C THR A 113 -6.59 -1.68 -21.22
N LEU A 114 -5.90 -1.48 -20.10
CA LEU A 114 -4.53 -1.00 -20.04
C LEU A 114 -3.57 -1.90 -20.85
N ARG A 115 -3.65 -3.21 -20.63
CA ARG A 115 -2.87 -4.21 -21.38
C ARG A 115 -3.21 -4.23 -22.86
N ARG A 116 -4.49 -4.08 -23.21
CA ARG A 116 -4.93 -4.03 -24.60
C ARG A 116 -4.38 -2.80 -25.31
N ASP A 117 -4.32 -1.66 -24.66
CA ASP A 117 -3.79 -0.42 -25.24
C ASP A 117 -2.27 -0.53 -25.50
N LEU A 118 -1.54 -1.20 -24.60
CA LEU A 118 -0.13 -1.53 -24.82
C LEU A 118 0.07 -2.48 -26.01
N LEU A 119 -0.66 -3.60 -26.04
CA LEU A 119 -0.53 -4.61 -27.10
C LEU A 119 -0.95 -4.09 -28.49
N ARG A 120 -1.88 -3.12 -28.53
CA ARG A 120 -2.32 -2.47 -29.78
C ARG A 120 -1.42 -1.30 -30.20
N GLY A 121 -0.36 -0.99 -29.45
CA GLY A 121 0.52 0.15 -29.72
C GLY A 121 -0.17 1.50 -29.60
N LYS A 122 -1.27 1.58 -28.84
CA LYS A 122 -1.92 2.85 -28.50
C LYS A 122 -1.15 3.60 -27.41
N ALA A 123 -0.57 2.85 -26.48
CA ALA A 123 0.31 3.34 -25.44
C ALA A 123 1.68 2.68 -25.58
N ASP A 124 2.73 3.47 -25.35
CA ASP A 124 4.12 3.01 -25.38
C ASP A 124 4.54 2.47 -24.01
N MET A 125 3.84 2.91 -22.95
CA MET A 125 4.06 2.48 -21.56
C MET A 125 2.73 2.47 -20.79
N ILE A 126 2.66 1.64 -19.75
CA ILE A 126 1.51 1.54 -18.85
C ILE A 126 1.92 1.68 -17.38
N ILE A 127 1.14 2.42 -16.59
CA ILE A 127 1.40 2.64 -15.15
C ILE A 127 0.10 2.78 -14.32
N PRO A 128 0.09 2.42 -13.03
CA PRO A 128 0.95 1.42 -12.42
C PRO A 128 0.48 0.01 -12.80
N VAL A 129 1.43 -0.93 -12.75
CA VAL A 129 1.15 -2.35 -12.95
C VAL A 129 1.67 -3.09 -11.72
N HIS A 130 0.83 -3.92 -11.13
CA HIS A 130 1.24 -4.83 -10.08
C HIS A 130 1.38 -6.23 -10.69
N ASN A 131 2.55 -6.83 -10.51
CA ASN A 131 2.82 -8.20 -10.89
C ASN A 131 3.84 -8.80 -9.93
N ASP A 132 3.54 -10.00 -9.44
CA ASP A 132 4.44 -10.76 -8.58
C ASP A 132 5.59 -11.39 -9.39
N GLU A 133 5.32 -11.72 -10.66
CA GLU A 133 6.30 -12.34 -11.56
C GLU A 133 7.32 -11.33 -12.12
N GLU A 134 8.52 -11.81 -12.51
CA GLU A 134 9.57 -10.98 -13.10
C GLU A 134 9.20 -10.39 -14.47
N LYS A 135 8.27 -11.03 -15.20
CA LYS A 135 7.83 -10.60 -16.54
C LYS A 135 6.34 -10.31 -16.55
N TYR A 136 5.94 -9.16 -17.08
CA TYR A 136 4.52 -8.84 -17.23
C TYR A 136 3.92 -9.56 -18.43
N GLY A 137 3.00 -10.48 -18.19
CA GLY A 137 2.25 -11.14 -19.24
C GLY A 137 3.07 -12.03 -20.18
N GLY A 138 4.22 -12.54 -19.71
CA GLY A 138 5.06 -13.55 -20.39
C GLY A 138 6.18 -13.00 -21.27
N SER A 139 6.04 -11.82 -21.86
CA SER A 139 7.02 -11.30 -22.84
C SER A 139 7.33 -9.80 -22.77
N LEU A 140 6.56 -9.01 -22.01
CA LEU A 140 6.78 -7.57 -21.95
C LEU A 140 7.86 -7.22 -20.92
N PRO A 141 8.79 -6.29 -21.25
CA PRO A 141 9.76 -5.79 -20.29
C PRO A 141 9.01 -5.08 -19.16
N TYR A 142 9.30 -5.47 -17.93
CA TYR A 142 8.69 -4.94 -16.72
C TYR A 142 9.77 -4.39 -15.80
N VAL A 143 9.55 -3.19 -15.27
CA VAL A 143 10.47 -2.52 -14.36
C VAL A 143 9.84 -2.46 -12.98
N LYS A 144 10.38 -3.24 -12.04
CA LYS A 144 9.99 -3.19 -10.62
C LYS A 144 10.63 -1.95 -9.99
N ILE A 145 9.80 -0.95 -9.65
CA ILE A 145 10.27 0.30 -9.01
C ILE A 145 10.09 0.24 -7.49
N LEU A 146 9.04 -0.44 -7.03
CA LEU A 146 8.78 -0.66 -5.60
C LEU A 146 8.51 -2.14 -5.35
N ASP A 147 9.37 -2.77 -4.56
CA ASP A 147 9.04 -4.01 -3.88
C ASP A 147 8.36 -3.63 -2.57
N SER A 148 7.07 -3.96 -2.43
CA SER A 148 6.34 -3.72 -1.18
C SER A 148 6.76 -4.76 -0.15
N PRO A 149 7.57 -4.40 0.87
CA PRO A 149 8.05 -5.36 1.85
C PRO A 149 7.01 -5.47 2.97
N GLY A 150 5.99 -6.30 2.75
CA GLY A 150 5.07 -6.74 3.81
C GLY A 150 3.66 -6.15 3.77
N VAL A 151 2.71 -6.98 4.19
CA VAL A 151 1.30 -6.61 4.38
C VAL A 151 1.18 -5.90 5.73
N ILE A 152 0.67 -4.66 5.73
CA ILE A 152 0.34 -3.94 6.96
C ILE A 152 -1.17 -3.99 7.21
N LEU A 153 -1.58 -4.34 8.44
CA LEU A 153 -2.97 -4.29 8.85
C LEU A 153 -3.30 -2.90 9.39
N ILE A 154 -4.05 -2.12 8.62
CA ILE A 154 -4.56 -0.82 9.06
C ILE A 154 -5.81 -1.07 9.90
N VAL A 155 -5.68 -0.99 11.22
CA VAL A 155 -6.83 -1.04 12.13
C VAL A 155 -7.32 0.39 12.35
N PRO A 156 -8.61 0.70 12.16
CA PRO A 156 -9.13 2.01 12.47
C PRO A 156 -8.86 2.34 13.94
N HIS A 157 -8.31 3.53 14.19
CA HIS A 157 -8.13 4.02 15.55
C HIS A 157 -9.51 4.14 16.19
N ARG A 158 -9.90 3.16 17.00
CA ARG A 158 -11.08 3.28 17.84
C ARG A 158 -10.76 4.40 18.81
N GLN A 159 -11.46 5.53 18.67
CA GLN A 159 -11.44 6.56 19.69
C GLN A 159 -11.68 5.86 21.04
N PRO A 160 -10.99 6.24 22.13
CA PRO A 160 -11.27 5.70 23.45
C PRO A 160 -12.69 6.14 23.80
N ILE A 161 -13.68 5.33 23.43
CA ILE A 161 -15.08 5.54 23.76
C ILE A 161 -15.14 5.31 25.26
N LYS A 162 -14.84 6.37 26.02
CA LYS A 162 -15.18 6.58 27.43
C LYS A 162 -15.21 5.26 28.18
N GLU A 163 -14.03 4.69 28.44
CA GLU A 163 -13.82 3.44 29.17
C GLU A 163 -14.74 3.32 30.41
N TRP A 164 -15.00 4.45 31.07
CA TRP A 164 -15.93 4.56 32.20
C TRP A 164 -17.36 4.08 31.89
N LYS A 165 -17.90 4.32 30.70
CA LYS A 165 -19.24 3.85 30.30
C LYS A 165 -19.27 2.34 30.14
N LEU A 166 -18.18 1.75 29.64
CA LEU A 166 -18.07 0.30 29.48
C LEU A 166 -17.96 -0.38 30.85
N VAL A 167 -17.13 0.17 31.75
CA VAL A 167 -16.98 -0.32 33.12
C VAL A 167 -18.28 -0.16 33.91
N LEU A 168 -18.93 0.99 33.83
CA LEU A 168 -20.22 1.21 34.49
C LEU A 168 -21.32 0.32 33.92
N ASN A 169 -21.32 0.05 32.62
CA ASN A 169 -22.26 -0.90 32.02
C ASN A 169 -21.98 -2.35 32.46
N ALA A 170 -20.71 -2.73 32.68
CA ALA A 170 -20.36 -4.02 33.26
C ALA A 170 -20.84 -4.14 34.71
N VAL A 171 -20.68 -3.09 35.52
CA VAL A 171 -21.18 -3.04 36.90
C VAL A 171 -22.71 -3.04 36.94
N LEU A 172 -23.37 -2.31 36.04
CA LEU A 172 -24.83 -2.33 35.87
C LEU A 172 -25.32 -3.69 35.33
N GLY A 173 -24.51 -4.40 34.54
CA GLY A 173 -24.77 -5.78 34.15
C GLY A 173 -24.79 -6.75 35.35
N THR A 174 -24.07 -6.40 36.43
CA THR A 174 -24.11 -7.12 37.72
C THR A 174 -25.15 -6.57 38.71
N TRP A 175 -26.14 -5.81 38.24
CA TRP A 175 -27.30 -5.34 39.03
C TRP A 175 -27.91 -6.38 40.00
N PRO A 176 -28.13 -7.66 39.62
CA PRO A 176 -28.70 -8.63 40.56
C PRO A 176 -27.83 -8.84 41.81
N VAL A 177 -26.50 -8.73 41.69
CA VAL A 177 -25.59 -8.86 42.84
C VAL A 177 -25.75 -7.67 43.78
N VAL A 178 -25.83 -6.46 43.23
CA VAL A 178 -26.05 -5.22 43.99
C VAL A 178 -27.43 -5.25 44.68
N LEU A 179 -28.45 -5.74 43.98
CA LEU A 179 -29.80 -5.89 44.52
C LEU A 179 -29.83 -6.86 45.71
N ILE A 180 -29.17 -8.01 45.60
CA ILE A 180 -29.10 -9.01 46.68
C ILE A 180 -28.34 -8.45 47.89
N ALA A 181 -27.23 -7.74 47.67
CA ALA A 181 -26.46 -7.12 48.74
C ALA A 181 -27.27 -6.06 49.50
N LEU A 182 -28.01 -5.21 48.78
CA LEU A 182 -28.92 -4.23 49.39
C LEU A 182 -30.02 -4.90 50.21
N LEU A 183 -30.59 -5.99 49.71
CA LEU A 183 -31.66 -6.72 50.38
C LEU A 183 -31.15 -7.36 51.69
N MET A 184 -29.96 -7.97 51.66
CA MET A 184 -29.31 -8.53 52.85
C MET A 184 -28.94 -7.45 53.88
N SER A 185 -28.41 -6.32 53.42
CA SER A 185 -28.07 -5.19 54.30
C SER A 185 -29.31 -4.61 54.99
N SER A 186 -30.41 -4.46 54.25
CA SER A 186 -31.69 -3.99 54.79
C SER A 186 -32.24 -4.92 55.87
N ILE A 187 -32.27 -6.24 55.61
CA ILE A 187 -32.72 -7.23 56.59
C ILE A 187 -31.86 -7.18 57.86
N ALA A 188 -30.54 -7.14 57.71
CA ALA A 188 -29.63 -7.05 58.86
C ALA A 188 -29.86 -5.77 59.68
N GLY A 189 -30.10 -4.63 59.00
CA GLY A 189 -30.45 -3.37 59.65
C GLY A 189 -31.77 -3.45 60.43
N VAL A 190 -32.80 -4.04 59.83
CA VAL A 190 -34.10 -4.24 60.48
C VAL A 190 -33.97 -5.17 61.70
N VAL A 191 -33.22 -6.26 61.59
CA VAL A 191 -32.97 -7.19 62.70
C VAL A 191 -32.27 -6.47 63.85
N MET A 192 -31.24 -5.66 63.56
CA MET A 192 -30.57 -4.85 64.57
C MET A 192 -31.52 -3.85 65.25
N TRP A 193 -32.38 -3.17 64.48
CA TRP A 193 -33.36 -2.22 65.03
C TRP A 193 -34.38 -2.89 65.95
N VAL A 194 -34.89 -4.05 65.55
CA VAL A 194 -35.85 -4.83 66.35
C VAL A 194 -35.19 -5.32 67.63
N LEU A 195 -33.96 -5.86 67.55
CA LEU A 195 -33.22 -6.36 68.70
C LEU A 195 -33.01 -5.25 69.75
N VAL A 196 -32.53 -4.09 69.31
CA VAL A 196 -32.31 -2.93 70.18
C VAL A 196 -33.63 -2.44 70.79
N SER A 197 -34.72 -2.42 70.02
CA SER A 197 -36.04 -2.01 70.51
C SER A 197 -36.57 -2.96 71.58
N ILE A 198 -36.42 -4.27 71.41
CA ILE A 198 -36.80 -5.29 72.40
C ILE A 198 -35.93 -5.17 73.64
N THR A 199 -34.61 -5.07 73.51
CA THR A 199 -33.70 -4.92 74.66
C THR A 199 -34.00 -3.64 75.45
N ILE A 200 -34.27 -2.51 74.78
CA ILE A 200 -34.63 -1.26 75.44
C ILE A 200 -36.00 -1.37 76.13
N CYS A 201 -37.02 -1.97 75.49
CA CYS A 201 -38.33 -2.19 76.13
C CYS A 201 -38.24 -3.14 77.33
N CYS A 202 -37.47 -4.22 77.20
CA CYS A 202 -37.30 -5.20 78.28
C CYS A 202 -36.53 -4.59 79.46
N LYS A 203 -35.49 -3.78 79.20
CA LYS A 203 -34.77 -3.02 80.23
C LYS A 203 -35.68 -1.99 80.90
N LYS A 204 -36.55 -1.30 80.16
CA LYS A 204 -37.54 -0.36 80.73
C LYS A 204 -38.56 -1.08 81.63
N ASN A 205 -39.06 -2.25 81.24
CA ASN A 205 -40.02 -3.02 82.05
C ASN A 205 -39.39 -3.59 83.34
N VAL A 206 -38.15 -4.08 83.29
CA VAL A 206 -37.44 -4.59 84.48
C VAL A 206 -37.12 -3.47 85.47
N VAL A 207 -36.68 -2.30 84.99
CA VAL A 207 -36.40 -1.13 85.85
C VAL A 207 -37.70 -0.59 86.48
N GLN A 208 -38.82 -0.57 85.75
CA GLN A 208 -40.10 -0.18 86.34
C GLN A 208 -40.59 -1.16 87.41
N TYR A 209 -40.41 -2.48 87.20
CA TYR A 209 -40.80 -3.49 88.18
C TYR A 209 -39.98 -3.42 89.48
N LEU A 210 -38.68 -3.12 89.39
CA LEU A 210 -37.80 -2.96 90.56
C LEU A 210 -38.00 -1.64 91.31
N SER A 211 -38.53 -0.60 90.67
CA SER A 211 -38.88 0.68 91.34
C SER A 211 -40.21 0.65 92.09
N LYS A 212 -40.95 -0.47 91.99
CA LYS A 212 -42.27 -0.68 92.62
C LYS A 212 -42.22 -1.60 93.85
N PHE A 213 -41.03 -2.03 94.25
CA PHE A 213 -40.71 -2.67 95.53
C PHE A 213 -39.88 -1.69 96.37
#